data_AF-A0AAD8EMZ7-F1
#
_entry.id   AF-A0AAD8EMZ7-F1
#
_cell.length_a   1.000
_cell.length_b   1.000
_cell.length_c   1.000
_cell.angle_alpha   90.00
_cell.angle_beta   90.00
_cell.angle_gamma   90.00
#
_symmetry.space_group_name_H-M   'P 1'
#
loop_
_entity.id
_entity.type
_entity.pdbx_description
1 polymer ?
#
loop_
_entity_poly.entity_id
_entity_poly.type
_entity_poly.pdbx_seq_one_letter_code
_entity_poly.pdbx_strand_id
1 'polypeptide(L)'
;AYYLYVQGIIYLNVVISSPVPNISSFRKAVPSLPDYELANMAVVTNPEPRPTAHLVASDVSTHRALEWLVKQRAEDWGWGSDTPRVVLALQLANMSIWYSGENLESLLSAKQMDIEIMLQLWRHHETPMTPGRLAQYTLALNAICRDPRQFHGHDLIGSLQHHEAELDFEFAFSSLAICSAGAHVRKRQIRRLLDIAVRASDHNVDTLSMVLLALNCIVRDHRNRNLDHYVKKPSRGLADQQHTDGSFGNLHSTALAIQAY
;
A
#
# COMPACT_ATOMS: atom_id res chain seq x y z
N ALA A 1 -21.35 -5.35 -3.48
CA ALA A 1 -20.81 -5.57 -4.85
C ALA A 1 -19.66 -4.62 -5.18
N TYR A 2 -19.78 -3.32 -4.89
CA TYR A 2 -18.83 -2.25 -5.20
C TYR A 2 -17.47 -2.27 -4.46
N TYR A 3 -17.41 -2.92 -3.30
CA TYR A 3 -16.19 -2.99 -2.47
C TYR A 3 -15.38 -4.29 -2.67
N LEU A 4 -15.91 -5.26 -3.42
CA LEU A 4 -15.47 -6.67 -3.41
C LEU A 4 -14.19 -6.93 -4.21
N TYR A 5 -13.72 -5.97 -5.01
CA TYR A 5 -12.66 -6.19 -5.99
C TYR A 5 -11.42 -5.31 -5.80
N VAL A 6 -11.58 -4.13 -5.18
CA VAL A 6 -10.48 -3.18 -4.91
C VAL A 6 -9.50 -3.73 -3.85
N GLN A 7 -9.98 -4.56 -2.91
CA GLN A 7 -9.14 -5.17 -1.87
C GLN A 7 -8.47 -6.48 -2.31
N GLY A 8 -8.97 -7.17 -3.35
CA GLY A 8 -8.34 -8.36 -3.94
C GLY A 8 -7.14 -8.06 -4.83
N ILE A 9 -6.87 -6.77 -5.03
CA ILE A 9 -5.83 -6.23 -5.90
C ILE A 9 -4.50 -6.00 -5.15
N ILE A 10 -4.54 -6.00 -3.81
CA ILE A 10 -3.39 -5.69 -2.94
C ILE A 10 -2.50 -6.93 -2.71
N TYR A 11 -2.72 -8.02 -3.47
CA TYR A 11 -2.08 -9.32 -3.27
C TYR A 11 -0.58 -9.40 -3.58
N LEU A 12 0.11 -8.33 -4.01
CA LEU A 12 1.55 -8.44 -4.32
C LEU A 12 2.46 -7.22 -4.07
N ASN A 13 1.96 -5.99 -3.85
CA ASN A 13 2.82 -4.79 -4.00
C ASN A 13 3.10 -3.94 -2.76
N VAL A 14 2.67 -4.32 -1.55
CA VAL A 14 3.12 -3.64 -0.30
C VAL A 14 4.57 -4.01 0.07
N VAL A 15 5.26 -4.81 -0.76
CA VAL A 15 6.66 -5.24 -0.53
C VAL A 15 7.70 -4.43 -1.31
N ILE A 16 7.31 -3.60 -2.30
CA ILE A 16 8.27 -2.88 -3.17
C ILE A 16 8.15 -1.36 -3.03
N SER A 17 8.54 -0.84 -1.87
CA SER A 17 9.03 0.54 -1.76
C SER A 17 10.24 0.55 -0.83
N SER A 18 11.37 0.09 -1.37
CA SER A 18 12.70 0.43 -0.85
C SER A 18 13.14 1.77 -1.46
N PRO A 19 13.96 2.57 -0.75
CA PRO A 19 14.45 3.84 -1.25
C PRO A 19 15.31 3.63 -2.50
N VAL A 20 15.09 4.43 -3.53
CA VAL A 20 15.94 4.52 -4.73
C VAL A 20 17.39 4.79 -4.30
N PRO A 21 18.37 3.93 -4.60
CA PRO A 21 19.76 4.23 -4.36
C PRO A 21 20.27 5.30 -5.35
N ASN A 22 20.97 6.28 -4.80
CA ASN A 22 21.54 7.43 -5.51
C ASN A 22 22.59 6.99 -6.57
N ILE A 23 22.36 7.35 -7.84
CA ILE A 23 23.14 6.93 -9.04
C ILE A 23 24.57 7.55 -9.11
N SER A 24 25.05 8.21 -8.06
CA SER A 24 26.33 8.95 -8.10
C SER A 24 27.57 8.17 -7.63
N SER A 25 27.46 6.91 -7.18
CA SER A 25 28.58 6.21 -6.50
C SER A 25 29.28 5.08 -7.27
N PHE A 26 28.89 4.73 -8.51
CA PHE A 26 29.58 3.68 -9.29
C PHE A 26 30.36 4.26 -10.48
N ARG A 27 31.38 5.07 -10.18
CA ARG A 27 32.54 5.23 -11.07
C ARG A 27 33.80 5.02 -10.25
N LYS A 28 34.33 3.80 -10.26
CA LYS A 28 35.76 3.47 -10.25
C LYS A 28 35.96 1.95 -10.17
N ALA A 29 36.99 1.49 -10.89
CA ALA A 29 37.57 0.16 -10.96
C ALA A 29 36.95 -0.84 -11.96
N VAL A 30 37.37 -0.74 -13.23
CA VAL A 30 37.47 -1.90 -14.13
C VAL A 30 38.96 -2.22 -14.27
N PRO A 31 39.45 -3.37 -13.77
CA PRO A 31 40.67 -3.97 -14.26
C PRO A 31 40.32 -5.05 -15.30
N SER A 32 41.05 -5.01 -16.41
CA SER A 32 41.04 -5.96 -17.53
C SER A 32 41.34 -7.41 -17.09
N LEU A 33 40.60 -8.38 -17.61
CA LEU A 33 40.90 -9.81 -17.55
C LEU A 33 41.04 -10.39 -18.97
N PRO A 34 41.94 -11.37 -19.20
CA PRO A 34 42.33 -11.86 -20.51
C PRO A 34 41.45 -13.00 -21.06
N ASP A 35 41.59 -13.20 -22.37
CA ASP A 35 40.91 -14.19 -23.22
C ASP A 35 41.06 -15.64 -22.75
N TYR A 36 39.95 -16.37 -22.69
CA TYR A 36 39.94 -17.83 -22.69
C TYR A 36 38.82 -18.38 -23.58
N GLU A 37 39.17 -19.49 -24.22
CA GLU A 37 38.59 -20.10 -25.41
C GLU A 37 37.16 -20.65 -25.26
N LEU A 38 36.48 -20.69 -26.40
CA LEU A 38 35.21 -21.34 -26.68
C LEU A 38 35.20 -22.82 -26.25
N ALA A 39 34.38 -23.15 -25.26
CA ALA A 39 33.94 -24.52 -25.00
C ALA A 39 32.40 -24.58 -25.02
N ASN A 40 31.90 -25.47 -25.89
CA ASN A 40 30.48 -25.77 -26.11
C ASN A 40 29.70 -26.00 -24.80
N MET A 41 28.70 -25.16 -24.53
CA MET A 41 27.60 -25.49 -23.62
C MET A 41 26.31 -25.57 -24.41
N ALA A 42 25.76 -26.78 -24.48
CA ALA A 42 24.44 -27.05 -25.01
C ALA A 42 23.41 -26.17 -24.30
N VAL A 43 22.60 -25.46 -25.08
CA VAL A 43 21.43 -24.74 -24.60
C VAL A 43 20.41 -25.77 -24.12
N VAL A 44 20.40 -26.02 -22.81
CA VAL A 44 19.27 -26.68 -22.16
C VAL A 44 18.13 -25.66 -22.15
N THR A 45 17.26 -25.72 -23.16
CA THR A 45 15.96 -25.03 -23.11
C THR A 45 15.10 -25.76 -22.09
N ASN A 46 15.22 -25.39 -20.81
CA ASN A 46 14.19 -25.75 -19.84
C ASN A 46 12.89 -25.10 -20.32
N PRO A 47 11.82 -25.87 -20.59
CA PRO A 47 10.54 -25.27 -20.90
C PRO A 47 10.07 -24.47 -19.68
N GLU A 48 9.78 -23.20 -19.91
CA GLU A 48 9.16 -22.30 -18.95
C GLU A 48 7.97 -23.01 -18.28
N PRO A 49 7.89 -23.05 -16.93
CA PRO A 49 6.81 -23.74 -16.26
C PRO A 49 5.47 -23.14 -16.65
N ARG A 50 4.62 -23.96 -17.28
CA ARG A 50 3.29 -23.56 -17.76
C ARG A 50 2.49 -23.00 -16.57
N PRO A 51 1.96 -21.77 -16.63
CA PRO A 51 1.24 -21.18 -15.51
C PRO A 51 0.03 -22.06 -15.15
N THR A 52 -0.06 -22.44 -13.88
CA THR A 52 -1.17 -23.27 -13.38
C THR A 52 -2.50 -22.56 -13.63
N ALA A 53 -3.55 -23.30 -14.03
CA ALA A 53 -4.85 -22.74 -14.43
C ALA A 53 -5.47 -21.75 -13.41
N HIS A 54 -5.19 -21.92 -12.12
CA HIS A 54 -5.63 -21.02 -11.06
C HIS A 54 -4.99 -19.62 -11.15
N LEU A 55 -3.70 -19.53 -11.50
CA LEU A 55 -3.01 -18.24 -11.67
C LEU A 55 -3.57 -17.48 -12.88
N VAL A 56 -3.79 -18.20 -13.99
CA VAL A 56 -4.42 -17.62 -15.20
C VAL A 56 -5.84 -17.12 -14.91
N ALA A 57 -6.63 -17.87 -14.13
CA ALA A 57 -7.97 -17.44 -13.74
C ALA A 57 -7.95 -16.19 -12.82
N SER A 58 -6.97 -16.11 -11.91
CA SER A 58 -6.77 -14.95 -11.05
C SER A 58 -6.44 -13.69 -11.87
N ASP A 59 -5.51 -13.79 -12.83
CA ASP A 59 -5.11 -12.67 -13.69
C ASP A 59 -6.28 -12.12 -14.51
N VAL A 60 -7.11 -13.02 -15.09
CA VAL A 60 -8.31 -12.62 -15.84
C VAL A 60 -9.32 -11.90 -14.94
N SER A 61 -9.49 -12.37 -13.70
CA SER A 61 -10.42 -11.75 -12.75
C SER A 61 -9.96 -10.35 -12.32
N THR A 62 -8.65 -10.18 -12.09
CA THR A 62 -8.02 -8.89 -11.77
C THR A 62 -8.16 -7.91 -12.92
N HIS A 63 -7.91 -8.37 -14.15
CA HIS A 63 -8.05 -7.51 -15.34
C HIS A 63 -9.48 -6.97 -15.51
N ARG A 64 -10.49 -7.85 -15.40
CA ARG A 64 -11.91 -7.44 -15.47
C ARG A 64 -12.28 -6.44 -14.37
N ALA A 65 -11.72 -6.59 -13.19
CA ALA A 65 -11.93 -5.68 -12.07
C ALA A 65 -11.37 -4.28 -12.34
N LEU A 66 -10.15 -4.23 -12.87
CA LEU A 66 -9.49 -2.98 -13.24
C LEU A 66 -10.24 -2.26 -14.36
N GLU A 67 -10.65 -2.99 -15.40
CA GLU A 67 -11.48 -2.42 -16.46
C GLU A 67 -12.80 -1.88 -15.92
N TRP A 68 -13.46 -2.60 -15.00
CA TRP A 68 -14.69 -2.12 -14.37
C TRP A 68 -14.45 -0.85 -13.56
N LEU A 69 -13.36 -0.78 -12.78
CA LEU A 69 -13.00 0.41 -12.00
C LEU A 69 -12.77 1.63 -12.89
N VAL A 70 -12.02 1.47 -13.98
CA VAL A 70 -11.79 2.55 -14.95
C VAL A 70 -13.11 3.01 -15.59
N LYS A 71 -14.03 2.09 -15.88
CA LYS A 71 -15.38 2.44 -16.39
C LYS A 71 -16.26 3.19 -15.40
N GLN A 72 -16.01 3.10 -14.09
CA GLN A 72 -16.75 3.85 -13.07
C GLN A 72 -16.24 5.29 -12.88
N ARG A 73 -15.18 5.69 -13.60
CA ARG A 73 -14.61 7.04 -13.49
C ARG A 73 -15.62 8.08 -13.98
N ALA A 74 -15.74 9.16 -13.23
CA ALA A 74 -16.61 10.29 -13.57
C ALA A 74 -15.99 11.18 -14.66
N GLU A 75 -16.78 12.13 -15.18
CA GLU A 75 -16.36 13.05 -16.25
C GLU A 75 -15.19 13.98 -15.85
N ASP A 76 -15.03 14.21 -14.54
CA ASP A 76 -13.93 14.97 -13.95
C ASP A 76 -12.64 14.14 -13.80
N TRP A 77 -12.61 12.92 -14.32
CA TRP A 77 -11.51 11.95 -14.20
C TRP A 77 -11.29 11.42 -12.77
N GLY A 78 -12.22 11.67 -11.85
CA GLY A 78 -12.19 11.15 -10.48
C GLY A 78 -13.16 9.99 -10.23
N TRP A 79 -13.22 9.56 -8.99
CA TRP A 79 -14.23 8.63 -8.45
C TRP A 79 -14.97 9.25 -7.26
N GLY A 80 -15.15 10.58 -7.30
CA GLY A 80 -15.74 11.36 -6.21
C GLY A 80 -14.97 11.17 -4.90
N SER A 81 -15.65 10.79 -3.83
CA SER A 81 -14.96 10.51 -2.58
C SER A 81 -13.99 9.33 -2.67
N ASP A 82 -14.08 8.44 -3.64
CA ASP A 82 -13.20 7.26 -3.67
C ASP A 82 -11.95 7.43 -4.54
N THR A 83 -11.73 8.60 -5.15
CA THR A 83 -10.55 8.89 -5.98
C THR A 83 -9.22 8.38 -5.38
N PRO A 84 -8.82 8.73 -4.13
CA PRO A 84 -7.55 8.25 -3.58
C PRO A 84 -7.51 6.73 -3.38
N ARG A 85 -8.66 6.10 -3.05
CA ARG A 85 -8.72 4.64 -2.86
C ARG A 85 -8.58 3.91 -4.18
N VAL A 86 -9.22 4.42 -5.23
CA VAL A 86 -9.17 3.83 -6.57
C VAL A 86 -7.79 4.02 -7.19
N VAL A 87 -7.19 5.22 -7.07
CA VAL A 87 -5.80 5.47 -7.51
C VAL A 87 -4.82 4.53 -6.81
N LEU A 88 -4.91 4.40 -5.48
CA LEU A 88 -4.09 3.47 -4.72
C LEU A 88 -4.26 2.03 -5.22
N ALA A 89 -5.50 1.58 -5.42
CA ALA A 89 -5.77 0.22 -5.86
C ALA A 89 -5.30 -0.04 -7.29
N LEU A 90 -5.60 0.84 -8.24
CA LEU A 90 -5.14 0.74 -9.64
C LEU A 90 -3.62 0.60 -9.71
N GLN A 91 -2.91 1.37 -8.88
CA GLN A 91 -1.45 1.35 -8.83
C GLN A 91 -0.89 0.09 -8.14
N LEU A 92 -1.55 -0.44 -7.10
CA LEU A 92 -1.11 -1.66 -6.43
C LEU A 92 -1.45 -2.94 -7.21
N ALA A 93 -2.55 -2.92 -7.97
CA ALA A 93 -3.06 -4.06 -8.74
C ALA A 93 -2.22 -4.39 -9.96
N ASN A 94 -1.76 -3.35 -10.64
CA ASN A 94 -1.34 -3.47 -12.01
C ASN A 94 0.11 -3.92 -12.01
N MET A 95 0.37 -5.08 -12.64
CA MET A 95 1.72 -5.58 -12.85
C MET A 95 2.54 -4.63 -13.73
N SER A 96 1.87 -3.85 -14.57
CA SER A 96 2.44 -2.69 -15.26
C SER A 96 2.09 -1.42 -14.49
N ILE A 97 2.95 -0.41 -14.52
CA ILE A 97 2.71 0.84 -13.80
C ILE A 97 1.47 1.54 -14.38
N TRP A 98 0.33 1.57 -13.65
CA TRP A 98 -0.89 2.25 -14.11
C TRP A 98 -0.65 3.75 -14.30
N TYR A 99 -0.04 4.38 -13.30
CA TYR A 99 0.37 5.78 -13.36
C TYR A 99 1.74 5.91 -14.02
N SER A 100 1.74 6.04 -15.35
CA SER A 100 2.95 6.35 -16.13
C SER A 100 2.83 7.76 -16.71
N GLY A 101 3.95 8.45 -16.88
CA GLY A 101 3.97 9.79 -17.49
C GLY A 101 3.44 9.83 -18.93
N GLU A 102 3.21 8.66 -19.54
CA GLU A 102 2.73 8.49 -20.92
C GLU A 102 1.21 8.26 -20.98
N ASN A 103 0.59 7.74 -19.91
CA ASN A 103 -0.85 7.50 -19.87
C ASN A 103 -1.60 8.77 -19.39
N LEU A 104 -2.07 9.55 -20.35
CA LEU A 104 -2.79 10.81 -20.09
C LEU A 104 -4.01 10.62 -19.18
N GLU A 105 -4.74 9.52 -19.31
CA GLU A 105 -5.93 9.28 -18.48
C GLU A 105 -5.58 9.09 -17.00
N SER A 106 -4.48 8.36 -16.73
CA SER A 106 -3.96 8.19 -15.38
C SER A 106 -3.44 9.51 -14.79
N LEU A 107 -2.84 10.35 -15.65
CA LEU A 107 -2.36 11.68 -15.27
C LEU A 107 -3.53 12.60 -14.90
N LEU A 108 -4.60 12.61 -15.70
CA LEU A 108 -5.81 13.39 -15.41
C LEU A 108 -6.44 12.96 -14.09
N SER A 109 -6.51 11.65 -13.85
CA SER A 109 -7.02 11.10 -12.59
C SER A 109 -6.17 11.51 -11.38
N ALA A 110 -4.84 11.49 -11.51
CA ALA A 110 -3.94 11.98 -10.47
C ALA A 110 -4.05 13.50 -10.26
N LYS A 111 -4.29 14.28 -11.32
CA LYS A 111 -4.53 15.72 -11.23
C LYS A 111 -5.86 16.07 -10.59
N GLN A 112 -6.90 15.28 -10.85
CA GLN A 112 -8.17 15.44 -10.16
C GLN A 112 -8.01 15.20 -8.65
N MET A 113 -7.26 14.16 -8.27
CA MET A 113 -6.92 13.93 -6.86
C MET A 113 -6.14 15.10 -6.24
N ASP A 114 -5.18 15.71 -6.97
CA ASP A 114 -4.45 16.89 -6.48
C ASP A 114 -5.42 18.05 -6.17
N ILE A 115 -6.38 18.30 -7.06
CA ILE A 115 -7.41 19.34 -6.89
C ILE A 115 -8.27 19.04 -5.66
N GLU A 116 -8.73 17.80 -5.50
CA GLU A 116 -9.52 17.37 -4.34
C GLU A 116 -8.77 17.61 -3.00
N ILE A 117 -7.48 17.30 -2.94
CA ILE A 117 -6.65 17.54 -1.76
C ILE A 117 -6.56 19.04 -1.48
N MET A 118 -6.22 19.84 -2.49
CA MET A 118 -6.06 21.29 -2.34
C MET A 118 -7.37 21.97 -1.91
N LEU A 119 -8.52 21.54 -2.44
CA LEU A 119 -9.83 22.06 -2.02
C LEU A 119 -10.11 21.77 -0.54
N GLN A 120 -9.76 20.59 -0.05
CA GLN A 120 -9.94 20.22 1.35
C GLN A 120 -8.99 21.00 2.28
N LEU A 121 -7.74 21.22 1.86
CA LEU A 121 -6.79 22.05 2.60
C LEU A 121 -7.25 23.52 2.65
N TRP A 122 -7.79 24.03 1.55
CA TRP A 122 -8.30 25.40 1.50
C TRP A 122 -9.54 25.61 2.38
N ARG A 123 -10.47 24.65 2.36
CA ARG A 123 -11.73 24.69 3.14
C ARG A 123 -11.61 24.13 4.56
N HIS A 124 -10.40 24.00 5.10
CA HIS A 124 -10.16 23.35 6.39
C HIS A 124 -10.90 24.00 7.58
N HIS A 125 -11.24 25.30 7.49
CA HIS A 125 -12.05 25.99 8.50
C HIS A 125 -13.53 25.60 8.47
N GLU A 126 -14.07 25.23 7.31
CA GLU A 126 -15.46 24.81 7.15
C GLU A 126 -15.63 23.31 7.39
N THR A 127 -14.75 22.52 6.78
CA THR A 127 -14.78 21.06 6.81
C THR A 127 -13.36 20.54 7.03
N PRO A 128 -12.94 20.33 8.28
CA PRO A 128 -11.60 19.83 8.56
C PRO A 128 -11.43 18.42 7.99
N MET A 129 -10.28 18.18 7.35
CA MET A 129 -9.97 16.87 6.80
C MET A 129 -9.73 15.87 7.94
N THR A 130 -10.49 14.78 7.96
CA THR A 130 -10.28 13.69 8.93
C THR A 130 -8.91 13.03 8.73
N PRO A 131 -8.27 12.50 9.79
CA PRO A 131 -7.00 11.77 9.66
C PRO A 131 -7.11 10.57 8.72
N GLY A 132 -8.22 9.82 8.76
CA GLY A 132 -8.46 8.71 7.85
C GLY A 132 -8.51 9.14 6.37
N ARG A 133 -9.10 10.31 6.07
CA ARG A 133 -9.10 10.86 4.70
C ARG A 133 -7.71 11.31 4.26
N LEU A 134 -6.99 12.01 5.14
CA LEU A 134 -5.63 12.45 4.87
C LEU A 134 -4.67 11.26 4.65
N ALA A 135 -4.88 10.17 5.37
CA ALA A 135 -4.13 8.92 5.20
C ALA A 135 -4.41 8.25 3.85
N GLN A 136 -5.66 8.29 3.35
CA GLN A 136 -6.00 7.79 1.99
C GLN A 136 -5.22 8.55 0.92
N TYR A 137 -5.24 9.88 0.95
CA TYR A 137 -4.49 10.70 -0.01
C TYR A 137 -2.99 10.46 0.09
N THR A 138 -2.47 10.35 1.31
CA THR A 138 -1.05 10.08 1.57
C THR A 138 -0.60 8.76 0.95
N LEU A 139 -1.36 7.68 1.17
CA LEU A 139 -1.06 6.37 0.59
C LEU A 139 -1.17 6.40 -0.95
N ALA A 140 -2.19 7.06 -1.49
CA ALA A 140 -2.38 7.19 -2.93
C ALA A 140 -1.22 7.94 -3.59
N LEU A 141 -0.80 9.08 -3.03
CA LEU A 141 0.36 9.86 -3.49
C LEU A 141 1.63 9.01 -3.47
N ASN A 142 1.87 8.29 -2.38
CA ASN A 142 3.04 7.43 -2.24
C ASN A 142 3.03 6.29 -3.28
N ALA A 143 1.86 5.68 -3.54
CA ALA A 143 1.73 4.63 -4.55
C ALA A 143 2.09 5.12 -5.96
N ILE A 144 1.69 6.35 -6.32
CA ILE A 144 2.05 6.99 -7.59
C ILE A 144 3.42 7.70 -7.55
N CYS A 145 4.28 7.32 -6.59
CA CYS A 145 5.64 7.81 -6.41
C CYS A 145 5.77 9.34 -6.23
N ARG A 146 4.80 9.97 -5.57
CA ARG A 146 4.82 11.39 -5.19
C ARG A 146 4.98 11.55 -3.69
N ASP A 147 5.90 12.40 -3.26
CA ASP A 147 6.19 12.59 -1.84
C ASP A 147 5.10 13.43 -1.14
N PRO A 148 4.31 12.85 -0.21
CA PRO A 148 3.26 13.56 0.51
C PRO A 148 3.78 14.60 1.51
N ARG A 149 5.09 14.60 1.83
CA ARG A 149 5.73 15.60 2.71
C ARG A 149 5.93 16.95 2.04
N GLN A 150 5.91 16.97 0.71
CA GLN A 150 6.17 18.15 -0.12
C GLN A 150 5.03 18.42 -1.10
N PHE A 151 3.81 18.02 -0.75
CA PHE A 151 2.65 18.15 -1.62
C PHE A 151 2.29 19.64 -1.81
N HIS A 152 2.72 20.24 -2.92
CA HIS A 152 2.44 21.65 -3.26
C HIS A 152 2.78 22.65 -2.12
N GLY A 153 3.83 22.37 -1.34
CA GLY A 153 4.23 23.18 -0.19
C GLY A 153 3.50 22.85 1.13
N HIS A 154 2.62 21.85 1.12
CA HIS A 154 1.95 21.32 2.31
C HIS A 154 2.57 19.99 2.76
N ASP A 155 2.84 19.87 4.06
CA ASP A 155 3.29 18.62 4.69
C ASP A 155 2.09 17.82 5.21
N LEU A 156 1.62 16.87 4.40
CA LEU A 156 0.50 16.00 4.75
C LEU A 156 0.88 15.01 5.86
N ILE A 157 2.14 14.56 5.89
CA ILE A 157 2.65 13.65 6.92
C ILE A 157 2.74 14.37 8.26
N GLY A 158 3.29 15.57 8.27
CA GLY A 158 3.30 16.44 9.44
C GLY A 158 1.88 16.62 9.98
N SER A 159 0.91 16.88 9.11
CA SER A 159 -0.50 17.02 9.51
C SER A 159 -1.07 15.75 10.16
N LEU A 160 -0.79 14.55 9.61
CA LEU A 160 -1.17 13.26 10.21
C LEU A 160 -0.52 13.01 11.57
N GLN A 161 0.72 13.47 11.77
CA GLN A 161 1.42 13.29 13.03
C GLN A 161 0.90 14.20 14.15
N HIS A 162 0.23 15.30 13.82
CA HIS A 162 -0.37 16.22 14.79
C HIS A 162 -1.81 15.88 15.12
N HIS A 163 -2.56 15.29 14.18
CA HIS A 163 -3.97 14.93 14.36
C HIS A 163 -4.13 13.41 14.45
N GLU A 164 -4.11 12.89 15.68
CA GLU A 164 -4.35 11.47 15.93
C GLU A 164 -5.85 11.14 15.75
N ALA A 165 -6.15 10.05 15.04
CA ALA A 165 -7.52 9.56 14.94
C ALA A 165 -8.00 8.96 16.27
N GLU A 166 -9.29 9.12 16.57
CA GLU A 166 -9.91 8.55 17.76
C GLU A 166 -10.10 7.04 17.59
N LEU A 167 -10.63 6.61 16.44
CA LEU A 167 -10.89 5.21 16.13
C LEU A 167 -9.59 4.44 15.87
N ASP A 168 -9.47 3.26 16.47
CA ASP A 168 -8.25 2.44 16.38
C ASP A 168 -7.91 2.01 14.95
N PHE A 169 -8.92 1.70 14.13
CA PHE A 169 -8.72 1.42 12.71
C PHE A 169 -8.11 2.60 11.96
N GLU A 170 -8.68 3.79 12.10
CA GLU A 170 -8.17 4.99 11.42
C GLU A 170 -6.81 5.42 11.95
N PHE A 171 -6.56 5.21 13.24
CA PHE A 171 -5.28 5.45 13.87
C PHE A 171 -4.19 4.52 13.30
N ALA A 172 -4.50 3.23 13.16
CA ALA A 172 -3.60 2.27 12.53
C ALA A 172 -3.38 2.59 11.05
N PHE A 173 -4.43 2.93 10.32
CA PHE A 173 -4.37 3.32 8.92
C PHE A 173 -3.53 4.60 8.71
N SER A 174 -3.66 5.59 9.59
CA SER A 174 -2.84 6.81 9.57
C SER A 174 -1.37 6.49 9.87
N SER A 175 -1.10 5.58 10.81
CA SER A 175 0.26 5.14 11.14
C SER A 175 0.91 4.39 9.98
N LEU A 176 0.15 3.55 9.26
CA LEU A 176 0.58 2.89 8.03
C LEU A 176 0.92 3.93 6.95
N ALA A 177 0.08 4.96 6.76
CA ALA A 177 0.34 6.01 5.78
C ALA A 177 1.64 6.78 6.08
N ILE A 178 1.88 7.14 7.35
CA ILE A 178 3.13 7.80 7.80
C ILE A 178 4.34 6.90 7.50
N CYS A 179 4.27 5.63 7.90
CA CYS A 179 5.38 4.69 7.71
C CYS A 179 5.66 4.44 6.22
N SER A 180 4.60 4.26 5.42
CA SER A 180 4.72 3.99 3.99
C SER A 180 5.39 5.14 3.24
N ALA A 181 5.18 6.38 3.67
CA ALA A 181 5.86 7.56 3.14
C ALA A 181 7.34 7.68 3.57
N GLY A 182 7.90 6.67 4.24
CA GLY A 182 9.27 6.67 4.75
C GLY A 182 9.50 7.66 5.89
N ALA A 183 8.44 8.13 6.55
CA ALA A 183 8.54 9.05 7.67
C ALA A 183 8.63 8.31 9.02
N HIS A 184 9.30 8.94 9.98
CA HIS A 184 9.45 8.36 11.30
C HIS A 184 8.11 8.35 12.06
N VAL A 185 7.62 7.17 12.42
CA VAL A 185 6.45 7.01 13.30
C VAL A 185 6.85 7.30 14.75
N ARG A 186 6.11 8.19 15.43
CA ARG A 186 6.47 8.65 16.79
C ARG A 186 6.34 7.51 17.79
N LYS A 187 7.21 7.48 18.82
CA LYS A 187 7.18 6.46 19.90
C LYS A 187 5.80 6.33 20.58
N ARG A 188 5.08 7.44 20.76
CA ARG A 188 3.70 7.44 21.30
C ARG A 188 2.75 6.63 20.42
N GLN A 189 2.82 6.83 19.11
CA GLN A 189 1.97 6.11 18.15
C GLN A 189 2.30 4.62 18.14
N ILE A 190 3.59 4.27 18.13
CA ILE A 190 4.05 2.87 18.21
C ILE A 190 3.51 2.19 19.47
N ARG A 191 3.61 2.84 20.65
CA ARG A 191 3.09 2.27 21.90
C ARG A 191 1.58 2.02 21.85
N ARG A 192 0.80 2.93 21.28
CA ARG A 192 -0.65 2.75 21.10
C ARG A 192 -0.96 1.57 20.16
N LEU A 193 -0.24 1.44 19.05
CA LEU A 193 -0.39 0.27 18.16
C LEU A 193 -0.11 -1.05 18.88
N LEU A 194 0.96 -1.09 19.69
CA LEU A 194 1.30 -2.26 20.48
C LEU A 194 0.23 -2.58 21.54
N ASP A 195 -0.33 -1.57 22.20
CA ASP A 195 -1.42 -1.73 23.18
C ASP A 195 -2.68 -2.33 22.52
N ILE A 196 -3.07 -1.82 21.35
CA ILE A 196 -4.18 -2.37 20.55
C ILE A 196 -3.88 -3.82 20.14
N ALA A 197 -2.65 -4.09 19.66
CA ALA A 197 -2.24 -5.42 19.22
C ALA A 197 -2.23 -6.46 20.36
N VAL A 198 -1.88 -6.06 21.58
CA VAL A 198 -1.91 -6.95 22.75
C VAL A 198 -3.35 -7.35 23.11
N ARG A 199 -4.31 -6.45 22.91
CA ARG A 199 -5.76 -6.69 23.09
C ARG A 199 -6.45 -7.19 21.82
N ALA A 200 -5.76 -7.99 21.01
CA ALA A 200 -6.27 -8.50 19.73
C ALA A 200 -7.65 -9.18 19.79
N SER A 201 -8.00 -9.81 20.92
CA SER A 201 -9.31 -10.43 21.15
C SER A 201 -10.48 -9.46 21.21
N ASP A 202 -10.21 -8.19 21.54
CA ASP A 202 -11.23 -7.18 21.83
C ASP A 202 -11.58 -6.37 20.58
N HIS A 203 -10.87 -6.61 19.48
CA HIS A 203 -10.97 -5.85 18.24
C HIS A 203 -11.46 -6.73 17.09
N ASN A 204 -12.20 -6.12 16.16
CA ASN A 204 -12.63 -6.80 14.94
C ASN A 204 -11.44 -7.10 14.01
N VAL A 205 -11.64 -8.05 13.09
CA VAL A 205 -10.69 -8.46 12.05
C VAL A 205 -10.08 -7.27 11.34
N ASP A 206 -10.89 -6.29 10.93
CA ASP A 206 -10.44 -5.14 10.14
C ASP A 206 -9.43 -4.28 10.90
N THR A 207 -9.72 -3.97 12.15
CA THR A 207 -8.86 -3.17 13.03
C THR A 207 -7.55 -3.90 13.29
N LEU A 208 -7.62 -5.18 13.63
CA LEU A 208 -6.42 -5.98 13.91
C LEU A 208 -5.54 -6.12 12.66
N SER A 209 -6.15 -6.36 11.50
CA SER A 209 -5.46 -6.44 10.20
C SER A 209 -4.75 -5.13 9.87
N MET A 210 -5.42 -3.99 10.09
CA MET A 210 -4.81 -2.67 9.86
C MET A 210 -3.65 -2.37 10.81
N VAL A 211 -3.77 -2.76 12.09
CA VAL A 211 -2.69 -2.65 13.07
C VAL A 211 -1.49 -3.48 12.67
N LEU A 212 -1.73 -4.72 12.22
CA LEU A 212 -0.67 -5.62 11.74
C LEU A 212 0.02 -5.05 10.49
N LEU A 213 -0.72 -4.51 9.52
CA LEU A 213 -0.14 -3.81 8.37
C LEU A 213 0.76 -2.64 8.79
N ALA A 214 0.28 -1.81 9.71
CA ALA A 214 1.05 -0.66 10.21
C ALA A 214 2.33 -1.11 10.94
N LEU A 215 2.22 -2.09 11.86
CA LEU A 215 3.36 -2.64 12.59
C LEU A 215 4.37 -3.31 11.66
N ASN A 216 3.90 -4.09 10.68
CA ASN A 216 4.76 -4.72 9.67
C ASN A 216 5.56 -3.69 8.87
N CYS A 217 4.96 -2.55 8.52
CA CYS A 217 5.71 -1.45 7.92
C CYS A 217 6.77 -0.91 8.90
N ILE A 218 6.40 -0.66 10.16
CA ILE A 218 7.27 -0.04 11.17
C ILE A 218 8.49 -0.91 11.49
N VAL A 219 8.31 -2.23 11.65
CA VAL A 219 9.38 -3.17 12.03
C VAL A 219 10.38 -3.42 10.90
N ARG A 220 10.01 -3.14 9.64
CA ARG A 220 10.94 -3.17 8.50
C ARG A 220 12.01 -2.10 8.61
N ASP A 221 11.73 -0.97 9.26
CA ASP A 221 12.77 0.01 9.61
C ASP A 221 13.74 -0.60 10.62
N HIS A 222 15.03 -0.62 10.27
CA HIS A 222 16.12 -1.12 11.11
C HIS A 222 16.10 -0.57 12.54
N ARG A 223 15.59 0.66 12.75
CA ARG A 223 15.47 1.30 14.06
C ARG A 223 14.50 0.60 15.01
N ASN A 224 13.55 -0.18 14.46
CA ASN A 224 12.46 -0.80 15.19
C ASN A 224 12.45 -2.33 15.07
N ARG A 225 13.55 -2.95 14.63
CA ARG A 225 13.65 -4.43 14.50
C ARG A 225 13.40 -5.18 15.81
N ASN A 226 13.65 -4.54 16.94
CA ASN A 226 13.35 -5.08 18.27
C ASN A 226 11.85 -5.26 18.54
N LEU A 227 10.98 -4.81 17.63
CA LEU A 227 9.53 -4.95 17.77
C LEU A 227 8.96 -6.16 17.01
N ASP A 228 9.78 -6.90 16.24
CA ASP A 228 9.35 -8.05 15.42
C ASP A 228 8.52 -9.07 16.21
N HIS A 229 8.91 -9.37 17.45
CA HIS A 229 8.22 -10.36 18.26
C HIS A 229 6.81 -9.91 18.71
N TYR A 230 6.54 -8.60 18.72
CA TYR A 230 5.21 -8.09 19.07
C TYR A 230 4.18 -8.28 17.96
N VAL A 231 4.60 -8.54 16.73
CA VAL A 231 3.69 -8.80 15.61
C VAL A 231 3.18 -10.25 15.65
N LYS A 232 4.03 -11.20 16.05
CA LYS A 232 3.76 -12.64 15.95
C LYS A 232 2.51 -13.11 16.70
N LYS A 233 2.31 -12.64 17.94
CA LYS A 233 1.15 -13.04 18.76
C LYS A 233 -0.16 -12.49 18.18
N PRO A 234 -0.29 -11.19 17.88
CA PRO A 234 -1.48 -10.65 17.20
C PRO A 234 -1.75 -11.31 15.84
N SER A 235 -0.73 -11.66 15.05
CA SER A 235 -0.92 -12.41 13.78
C SER A 235 -1.55 -13.79 13.97
N ARG A 236 -1.21 -14.49 15.06
CA ARG A 236 -1.87 -15.75 15.44
C ARG A 236 -3.30 -15.49 15.91
N GLY A 237 -3.50 -14.46 16.73
CA GLY A 237 -4.84 -14.06 17.17
C GLY A 237 -5.77 -13.68 16.02
N LEU A 238 -5.23 -13.11 14.93
CA LEU A 238 -5.96 -12.90 13.69
C LEU A 238 -6.27 -14.24 13.00
N ALA A 239 -5.31 -15.16 12.95
CA ALA A 239 -5.46 -16.47 12.27
C ALA A 239 -6.53 -17.32 12.94
N ASP A 240 -6.62 -17.25 14.26
CA ASP A 240 -7.61 -17.95 15.07
C ASP A 240 -9.05 -17.44 14.81
N GLN A 241 -9.21 -16.27 14.18
CA GLN A 241 -10.51 -15.73 13.75
C GLN A 241 -10.93 -16.23 12.36
N GLN A 242 -10.12 -17.07 11.69
CA GLN A 242 -10.49 -17.65 10.41
C GLN A 242 -11.63 -18.66 10.59
N HIS A 243 -12.67 -18.52 9.78
CA HIS A 243 -13.78 -19.45 9.70
C HIS A 243 -13.37 -20.75 8.99
N THR A 244 -14.20 -21.79 9.13
CA THR A 244 -13.94 -23.11 8.50
C THR A 244 -13.94 -23.08 6.98
N ASP A 245 -14.57 -22.08 6.36
CA ASP A 245 -14.56 -21.83 4.91
C ASP A 245 -13.32 -21.05 4.45
N GLY A 246 -12.42 -20.70 5.37
CA GLY A 246 -11.21 -19.92 5.12
C GLY A 246 -11.41 -18.40 5.12
N SER A 247 -12.63 -17.91 5.32
CA SER A 247 -12.92 -16.47 5.39
C SER A 247 -12.60 -15.87 6.76
N PHE A 248 -12.42 -14.56 6.80
CA PHE A 248 -12.39 -13.78 8.04
C PHE A 248 -13.62 -12.88 8.06
N GLY A 249 -14.76 -13.38 8.57
CA GLY A 249 -16.01 -12.63 8.64
C GLY A 249 -16.70 -12.47 7.28
N ASN A 250 -16.40 -11.39 6.56
CA ASN A 250 -16.97 -11.08 5.23
C ASN A 250 -15.85 -10.92 4.19
N LEU A 251 -16.20 -10.73 2.91
CA LEU A 251 -15.18 -10.64 1.84
C LEU A 251 -14.20 -9.47 2.05
N HIS A 252 -14.65 -8.32 2.57
CA HIS A 252 -13.80 -7.15 2.82
C HIS A 252 -12.80 -7.39 3.93
N SER A 253 -13.29 -7.96 5.02
CA SER A 253 -12.48 -8.33 6.18
C SER A 253 -11.49 -9.43 5.83
N THR A 254 -11.90 -10.41 5.01
CA THR A 254 -11.02 -11.45 4.47
C THR A 254 -9.91 -10.85 3.61
N ALA A 255 -10.27 -9.96 2.68
CA ALA A 255 -9.29 -9.35 1.78
C ALA A 255 -8.28 -8.47 2.54
N LEU A 256 -8.71 -7.78 3.61
CA LEU A 256 -7.82 -6.99 4.45
C LEU A 256 -6.94 -7.87 5.36
N ALA A 257 -7.50 -8.94 5.93
CA ALA A 257 -6.75 -9.90 6.75
C ALA A 257 -5.64 -10.58 5.95
N ILE A 258 -5.92 -10.95 4.71
CA ILE A 258 -4.91 -11.57 3.84
C ILE A 258 -3.75 -10.61 3.53
N GLN A 259 -3.99 -9.30 3.43
CA GLN A 259 -2.91 -8.33 3.25
C GLN A 259 -2.04 -8.17 4.50
N ALA A 260 -2.60 -8.42 5.68
CA ALA A 260 -1.89 -8.28 6.94
C ALA A 260 -0.90 -9.42 7.22
N TYR A 261 -1.00 -10.53 6.50
CA TYR A 261 -0.07 -11.65 6.51
C TYR A 261 1.11 -11.44 5.55
#